data_AF-A0A8K1R442-F1
#
_entry.id   AF-A0A8K1R442-F1
#
_cell.length_a   1.000
_cell.length_b   1.000
_cell.length_c   1.000
_cell.angle_alpha   90.00
_cell.angle_beta   90.00
_cell.angle_gamma   90.00
#
_symmetry.space_group_name_H-M   'P 1'
#
loop_
_entity.id
_entity.type
_entity.pdbx_description
1 polymer ?
#
loop_
_entity_poly.entity_id
_entity_poly.type
_entity_poly.pdbx_seq_one_letter_code
_entity_poly.pdbx_strand_id
1 'polypeptide(L)'
;MLGLHIIFYIFALNSFFQADGGSCWVKMDENGKCRGDLWYDTFPILGQYDDMHGCCLNGLRNTFYSNVSMNKFHIVERVDMVIERKVECIDCRQFLKDKDCSTVECPPYWECVMEDGKPTCTCDFNCSEEDENYKARCGSDDHTFHSICQFKRWRCQNPHLYLAYNISCMPWCSNKQFCPAGTFCKRYEDEDRAACLNCSLCPQEPVSKVCSTKLKQYDKSCEYFCANPKGEVHFKDCPSVVCENAKCPEDKSTCIEKKGRPYCIDCTKPNKLSKKSQKQCDVDGNEFPNEHFVTKKMCAERKFIKTKPC
;
A
#
# COMPACT_ATOMS: atom_id res chain seq x y z
N MET A 1 -29.89 8.34 -43.44
CA MET A 1 -28.90 9.05 -42.60
C MET A 1 -28.59 8.32 -41.27
N LEU A 2 -28.59 6.98 -41.24
CA LEU A 2 -28.16 6.21 -40.05
C LEU A 2 -26.77 5.55 -40.23
N GLY A 3 -26.31 5.34 -41.47
CA GLY A 3 -25.02 4.70 -41.74
C GLY A 3 -23.79 5.59 -41.48
N LEU A 4 -23.92 6.92 -41.58
CA LEU A 4 -22.79 7.85 -41.39
C LEU A 4 -22.41 8.03 -39.92
N HIS A 5 -23.35 7.88 -38.99
CA HIS A 5 -23.08 7.98 -37.55
C HIS A 5 -22.36 6.73 -36.99
N ILE A 6 -22.64 5.55 -37.55
CA ILE A 6 -21.98 4.30 -37.15
C ILE A 6 -20.52 4.29 -37.60
N ILE A 7 -20.22 4.81 -38.79
CA ILE A 7 -18.84 4.91 -39.31
C ILE A 7 -18.00 5.87 -38.46
N PHE A 8 -18.57 7.00 -38.02
CA PHE A 8 -17.89 7.91 -37.09
C PHE A 8 -17.66 7.30 -35.70
N TYR A 9 -18.58 6.45 -35.22
CA TYR A 9 -18.43 5.76 -33.94
C TYR A 9 -17.34 4.67 -33.98
N ILE A 10 -17.20 3.97 -35.11
CA ILE A 10 -16.12 2.97 -35.31
C ILE A 10 -14.75 3.66 -35.45
N PHE A 11 -14.68 4.85 -36.06
CA PHE A 11 -13.44 5.63 -36.12
C PHE A 11 -13.03 6.19 -34.76
N ALA A 12 -14.00 6.63 -33.94
CA ALA A 12 -13.72 7.14 -32.59
C ALA A 12 -13.29 6.05 -31.59
N LEU A 13 -13.72 4.79 -31.79
CA LEU A 13 -13.30 3.67 -30.94
C LEU A 13 -11.93 3.07 -31.31
N ASN A 14 -11.36 3.42 -32.47
CA ASN A 14 -10.00 3.02 -32.85
C ASN A 14 -8.91 4.00 -32.36
N SER A 15 -9.27 5.05 -31.63
CA SER A 15 -8.30 6.00 -31.05
C SER A 15 -8.03 5.75 -29.56
N PHE A 16 -8.53 4.63 -29.00
CA PHE A 16 -8.22 4.23 -27.63
C PHE A 16 -6.86 3.54 -27.57
N PHE A 17 -5.85 4.29 -27.12
CA PHE A 17 -4.57 3.82 -26.57
C PHE A 17 -3.74 2.88 -27.46
N GLN A 18 -3.08 3.44 -28.48
CA GLN A 18 -1.70 3.02 -28.74
C GLN A 18 -0.84 3.71 -27.70
N ALA A 19 -0.47 3.00 -26.63
CA ALA A 19 0.77 3.35 -25.96
C ALA A 19 1.86 3.17 -27.02
N ASP A 20 2.56 4.26 -27.37
CA ASP A 20 3.67 4.25 -28.33
C ASP A 20 4.82 3.41 -27.77
N GLY A 21 4.70 2.09 -27.93
CA GLY A 21 5.71 1.13 -27.56
C GLY A 21 6.78 1.01 -28.65
N GLY A 22 8.04 0.91 -28.25
CA GLY A 22 9.19 0.59 -29.08
C GLY A 22 9.76 -0.79 -28.79
N SER A 23 10.95 -1.08 -29.29
CA SER A 23 11.60 -2.38 -29.11
C SER A 23 13.11 -2.27 -28.99
N CYS A 24 13.67 -3.17 -28.18
CA CYS A 24 15.11 -3.30 -27.99
C CYS A 24 15.71 -4.41 -28.85
N TRP A 25 16.83 -4.08 -29.46
CA TRP A 25 17.56 -4.89 -30.41
C TRP A 25 18.99 -5.11 -29.93
N VAL A 26 19.53 -6.28 -30.25
CA VAL A 26 20.92 -6.64 -29.91
C VAL A 26 21.91 -6.36 -31.05
N LYS A 27 21.41 -6.09 -32.26
CA LYS A 27 22.24 -5.80 -33.43
C LYS A 27 21.64 -4.67 -34.26
N MET A 28 22.53 -3.86 -34.81
CA MET A 28 22.25 -2.85 -35.83
C MET A 28 23.23 -3.07 -36.97
N ASP A 29 22.81 -2.80 -38.20
CA ASP A 29 23.69 -2.88 -39.35
C ASP A 29 24.35 -1.56 -39.74
N GLU A 30 25.25 -1.65 -40.73
CA GLU A 30 26.04 -0.53 -41.23
C GLU A 30 25.18 0.62 -41.78
N ASN A 31 23.92 0.36 -42.13
CA ASN A 31 22.97 1.35 -42.62
C ASN A 31 22.04 1.88 -41.51
N GLY A 32 22.32 1.58 -40.24
CA GLY A 32 21.52 2.02 -39.10
C GLY A 32 20.22 1.23 -38.91
N LYS A 33 20.09 0.05 -39.53
CA LYS A 33 18.86 -0.77 -39.44
C LYS A 33 18.98 -1.82 -38.35
N CYS A 34 17.92 -1.99 -37.57
CA CYS A 34 17.87 -3.02 -36.55
C CYS A 34 17.89 -4.43 -37.16
N ARG A 35 18.61 -5.38 -36.55
CA ARG A 35 18.63 -6.80 -36.95
C ARG A 35 18.61 -7.74 -35.75
N GLY A 36 18.22 -8.99 -36.01
CA GLY A 36 18.39 -10.12 -35.09
C GLY A 36 17.28 -10.28 -34.05
N ASP A 37 17.51 -11.19 -33.11
CA ASP A 37 16.54 -11.57 -32.07
C ASP A 37 16.20 -10.38 -31.16
N LEU A 38 14.92 -10.22 -30.81
CA LEU A 38 14.49 -9.23 -29.84
C LEU A 38 15.00 -9.60 -28.45
N TRP A 39 15.32 -8.59 -27.64
CA TRP A 39 15.89 -8.79 -26.30
C TRP A 39 14.96 -9.53 -25.29
N TYR A 40 13.66 -9.65 -25.61
CA TYR A 40 12.63 -10.25 -24.74
C TYR A 40 12.87 -11.71 -24.33
N ASP A 41 13.71 -12.48 -25.02
CA ASP A 41 13.92 -13.90 -24.71
C ASP A 41 14.95 -14.15 -23.58
N THR A 42 15.62 -13.11 -23.04
CA THR A 42 16.70 -13.30 -22.03
C THR A 42 16.35 -12.83 -20.61
N PHE A 43 15.38 -11.92 -20.42
CA PHE A 43 15.02 -11.39 -19.10
C PHE A 43 13.50 -11.32 -18.89
N PRO A 44 12.87 -12.35 -18.29
CA PRO A 44 11.40 -12.45 -18.15
C PRO A 44 10.78 -11.48 -17.12
N ILE A 45 11.58 -10.70 -16.40
CA ILE A 45 11.13 -10.00 -15.18
C ILE A 45 10.70 -8.55 -15.45
N LEU A 46 11.03 -7.97 -16.61
CA LEU A 46 10.90 -6.52 -16.83
C LEU A 46 10.15 -6.24 -18.14
N GLY A 47 8.85 -6.55 -18.15
CA GLY A 47 7.92 -6.21 -19.24
C GLY A 47 7.60 -4.71 -19.32
N GLN A 48 8.60 -3.85 -19.25
CA GLN A 48 8.43 -2.39 -19.12
C GLN A 48 9.50 -1.58 -19.87
N TYR A 49 10.08 -2.14 -20.95
CA TYR A 49 11.06 -1.47 -21.80
C TYR A 49 10.50 -1.14 -23.18
N ASP A 50 9.22 -0.79 -23.22
CA ASP A 50 8.53 -0.38 -24.44
C ASP A 50 8.88 1.08 -24.80
N ASP A 51 9.86 1.71 -24.15
CA ASP A 51 10.32 3.05 -24.49
C ASP A 51 11.84 3.14 -24.61
N MET A 52 12.30 4.21 -25.26
CA MET A 52 13.72 4.43 -25.53
C MET A 52 14.56 4.51 -24.25
N HIS A 53 14.00 5.03 -23.16
CA HIS A 53 14.70 5.20 -21.89
C HIS A 53 14.92 3.84 -21.23
N GLY A 54 13.87 3.04 -21.14
CA GLY A 54 13.93 1.67 -20.67
C GLY A 54 14.98 0.86 -21.41
N CYS A 55 14.97 0.97 -22.74
CA CYS A 55 15.89 0.27 -23.61
C CYS A 55 17.35 0.68 -23.44
N CYS A 56 17.63 1.99 -23.50
CA CYS A 56 18.99 2.49 -23.53
C CYS A 56 19.64 2.55 -22.14
N LEU A 57 18.85 2.78 -21.07
CA LEU A 57 19.38 2.92 -19.71
C LEU A 57 19.61 1.58 -19.02
N ASN A 58 18.80 0.56 -19.34
CA ASN A 58 18.87 -0.76 -18.69
C ASN A 58 19.33 -1.88 -19.63
N GLY A 59 19.49 -1.59 -20.92
CA GLY A 59 19.99 -2.54 -21.92
C GLY A 59 21.48 -2.86 -21.74
N LEU A 60 21.90 -3.99 -22.31
CA LEU A 60 23.32 -4.37 -22.41
C LEU A 60 24.12 -3.27 -23.16
N ARG A 61 25.45 -3.22 -22.95
CA ARG A 61 26.38 -2.20 -23.53
C ARG A 61 26.24 -1.98 -25.06
N ASN A 62 25.64 -2.90 -25.80
CA ASN A 62 25.46 -2.83 -27.26
C ASN A 62 24.00 -3.06 -27.66
N THR A 63 23.07 -2.36 -27.01
CA THR A 63 21.64 -2.38 -27.35
C THR A 63 21.28 -1.21 -28.27
N PHE A 64 20.19 -1.41 -29.02
CA PHE A 64 19.65 -0.44 -29.96
C PHE A 64 18.14 -0.36 -29.79
N TYR A 65 17.56 0.82 -29.97
CA TYR A 65 16.12 1.04 -29.81
C TYR A 65 15.45 1.36 -31.15
N SER A 66 14.24 0.89 -31.36
CA SER A 66 13.35 1.41 -32.41
C SER A 66 12.00 1.80 -31.82
N ASN A 67 11.33 2.77 -32.43
CA ASN A 67 9.96 3.17 -32.06
C ASN A 67 8.88 2.21 -32.60
N VAL A 68 9.27 1.02 -33.06
CA VAL A 68 8.36 0.01 -33.58
C VAL A 68 8.17 -1.05 -32.50
N SER A 69 6.99 -1.10 -31.88
CA SER A 69 6.64 -2.19 -30.97
C SER A 69 6.57 -3.52 -31.73
N MET A 70 7.51 -4.39 -31.41
CA MET A 70 7.54 -5.77 -31.87
C MET A 70 7.39 -6.69 -30.67
N ASN A 71 6.39 -7.58 -30.74
CA ASN A 71 6.25 -8.72 -29.85
C ASN A 71 6.50 -10.02 -30.63
N LYS A 72 6.57 -11.16 -29.93
CA LYS A 72 6.80 -12.49 -30.53
C LYS A 72 5.80 -12.85 -31.64
N PHE A 73 4.57 -12.37 -31.57
CA PHE A 73 3.54 -12.59 -32.59
C PHE A 73 3.71 -11.63 -33.79
N HIS A 74 4.07 -10.38 -33.53
CA HIS A 74 4.32 -9.35 -34.54
C HIS A 74 5.57 -9.65 -35.38
N ILE A 75 6.59 -10.32 -34.84
CA ILE A 75 7.77 -10.72 -35.62
C ILE A 75 7.35 -11.65 -36.78
N VAL A 76 6.39 -12.55 -36.54
CA VAL A 76 5.90 -13.50 -37.56
C VAL A 76 5.03 -12.80 -38.60
N GLU A 77 4.20 -11.84 -38.20
CA GLU A 77 3.34 -11.07 -39.11
C GLU A 77 4.07 -9.94 -39.84
N ARG A 78 5.24 -9.53 -39.34
CA ARG A 78 6.05 -8.41 -39.85
C ARG A 78 7.46 -8.85 -40.21
N VAL A 79 7.63 -10.12 -40.57
CA VAL A 79 8.90 -10.70 -41.06
C VAL A 79 9.50 -9.82 -42.14
N ASP A 80 8.67 -9.29 -43.04
CA ASP A 80 9.07 -8.42 -44.13
C ASP A 80 9.81 -7.18 -43.63
N MET A 81 9.39 -6.55 -42.53
CA MET A 81 10.08 -5.35 -42.01
C MET A 81 11.47 -5.66 -41.43
N VAL A 82 11.65 -6.87 -40.89
CA VAL A 82 12.93 -7.35 -40.34
C VAL A 82 13.85 -7.86 -41.46
N ILE A 83 13.31 -8.62 -42.42
CA ILE A 83 14.06 -9.18 -43.56
C ILE A 83 14.42 -8.10 -44.58
N GLU A 84 13.49 -7.19 -44.89
CA GLU A 84 13.69 -6.08 -45.82
C GLU A 84 14.43 -4.89 -45.19
N ARG A 85 14.88 -5.01 -43.93
CA ARG A 85 15.70 -4.01 -43.20
C ARG A 85 15.06 -2.62 -43.16
N LYS A 86 13.77 -2.56 -42.85
CA LYS A 86 13.00 -1.30 -42.83
C LYS A 86 12.93 -0.64 -41.44
N VAL A 87 13.41 -1.29 -40.39
CA VAL A 87 13.36 -0.76 -39.03
C VAL A 87 14.60 0.11 -38.75
N GLU A 88 14.38 1.42 -38.60
CA GLU A 88 15.42 2.36 -38.13
C GLU A 88 15.78 2.09 -36.67
N CYS A 89 17.07 2.14 -36.37
CA CYS A 89 17.61 1.91 -35.03
C CYS A 89 18.28 3.17 -34.48
N ILE A 90 18.15 3.36 -33.17
CA ILE A 90 18.90 4.32 -32.38
C ILE A 90 20.00 3.57 -31.63
N ASP A 91 21.27 3.95 -31.83
CA ASP A 91 22.39 3.43 -31.06
C ASP A 91 22.37 4.05 -29.65
N CYS A 92 22.00 3.24 -28.67
CA CYS A 92 21.90 3.68 -27.28
C CYS A 92 23.24 4.20 -26.72
N ARG A 93 24.38 3.73 -27.24
CA ARG A 93 25.69 4.25 -26.82
C ARG A 93 25.90 5.68 -27.29
N GLN A 94 25.49 6.00 -28.51
CA GLN A 94 25.58 7.37 -29.02
C GLN A 94 24.56 8.27 -28.33
N PHE A 95 23.33 7.77 -28.12
CA PHE A 95 22.28 8.52 -27.44
C PHE A 95 22.66 8.93 -26.01
N LEU A 96 23.38 8.08 -25.28
CA LEU A 96 23.81 8.34 -23.90
C LEU A 96 25.18 9.02 -23.78
N LYS A 97 25.94 9.16 -24.88
CA LYS A 97 27.35 9.59 -24.85
C LYS A 97 27.58 10.95 -24.18
N ASP A 98 26.66 11.90 -24.41
CA ASP A 98 26.74 13.27 -23.90
C ASP A 98 25.69 13.54 -22.81
N LYS A 99 25.06 12.48 -22.29
CA LYS A 99 24.06 12.58 -21.22
C LYS A 99 24.67 12.26 -19.87
N ASP A 100 24.15 12.91 -18.85
CA ASP A 100 24.41 12.61 -17.46
C ASP A 100 23.07 12.45 -16.71
N CYS A 101 23.16 12.10 -15.43
CA CYS A 101 21.98 11.94 -14.58
C CYS A 101 21.19 13.22 -14.31
N SER A 102 21.64 14.41 -14.75
CA SER A 102 20.84 15.64 -14.67
C SER A 102 19.75 15.71 -15.75
N THR A 103 19.90 14.93 -16.82
CA THR A 103 19.00 14.93 -17.99
C THR A 103 18.24 13.62 -18.19
N VAL A 104 18.47 12.64 -17.32
CA VAL A 104 17.88 11.30 -17.40
C VAL A 104 16.80 11.16 -16.33
N GLU A 105 15.58 10.84 -16.76
CA GLU A 105 14.48 10.48 -15.88
C GLU A 105 14.40 8.96 -15.76
N CYS A 106 14.66 8.44 -14.56
CA CYS A 106 14.49 7.02 -14.28
C CYS A 106 13.04 6.70 -13.87
N PRO A 107 12.61 5.43 -14.01
CA PRO A 107 11.32 4.99 -13.50
C PRO A 107 11.15 5.26 -12.00
N PRO A 108 9.92 5.31 -11.46
CA PRO A 108 9.69 5.52 -10.04
C PRO A 108 10.47 4.51 -9.19
N TYR A 109 11.15 5.00 -8.13
CA TYR A 109 11.97 4.21 -7.19
C TYR A 109 13.28 3.65 -7.75
N TRP A 110 13.64 4.02 -8.98
CA TRP A 110 14.98 3.83 -9.53
C TRP A 110 15.75 5.14 -9.39
N GLU A 111 17.07 5.05 -9.23
CA GLU A 111 17.94 6.23 -9.23
C GLU A 111 18.95 6.14 -10.37
N CYS A 112 19.26 7.30 -10.95
CA CYS A 112 20.29 7.40 -11.96
C CYS A 112 21.66 7.47 -11.29
N VAL A 113 22.56 6.58 -11.70
CA VAL A 113 23.96 6.57 -11.29
C VAL A 113 24.86 6.65 -12.52
N MET A 114 26.04 7.26 -12.37
CA MET A 114 27.04 7.27 -13.43
C MET A 114 27.93 6.02 -13.29
N GLU A 115 27.76 5.06 -14.18
CA GLU A 115 28.58 3.84 -14.25
C GLU A 115 29.38 3.83 -15.55
N ASP A 116 30.70 3.63 -15.48
CA ASP A 116 31.59 3.62 -16.66
C ASP A 116 31.45 4.85 -17.57
N GLY A 117 31.13 6.02 -16.98
CA GLY A 117 30.96 7.26 -17.73
C GLY A 117 29.63 7.40 -18.48
N LYS A 118 28.65 6.52 -18.24
CA LYS A 118 27.29 6.63 -18.77
C LYS A 118 26.24 6.66 -17.64
N PRO A 119 25.10 7.34 -17.84
CA PRO A 119 24.00 7.27 -16.89
C PRO A 119 23.29 5.91 -17.01
N THR A 120 23.13 5.24 -15.87
CA THR A 120 22.42 3.96 -15.72
C THR A 120 21.34 4.13 -14.65
N CYS A 121 20.13 3.65 -14.90
CA CYS A 121 19.11 3.57 -13.86
C CYS A 121 19.28 2.26 -13.08
N THR A 122 19.34 2.31 -11.76
CA THR A 122 19.55 1.12 -10.93
C THR A 122 18.68 1.13 -9.67
N CYS A 123 18.47 -0.05 -9.12
CA CYS A 123 17.93 -0.25 -7.77
C CYS A 123 19.01 -0.22 -6.67
N ASP A 124 20.28 -0.27 -7.07
CA ASP A 124 21.42 -0.21 -6.15
C ASP A 124 21.97 1.21 -6.08
N PHE A 125 21.33 2.02 -5.25
CA PHE A 125 21.67 3.41 -5.05
C PHE A 125 22.05 3.72 -3.60
N ASN A 126 22.79 4.81 -3.45
CA ASN A 126 23.22 5.31 -2.16
C ASN A 126 22.09 6.13 -1.53
N CYS A 127 21.65 5.70 -0.37
CA CYS A 127 20.64 6.43 0.38
C CYS A 127 21.27 7.55 1.22
N SER A 128 20.51 8.62 1.41
CA SER A 128 20.88 9.67 2.36
C SER A 128 20.88 9.13 3.79
N GLU A 129 21.60 9.79 4.70
CA GLU A 129 21.55 9.45 6.14
C GLU A 129 20.11 9.50 6.68
N GLU A 130 19.27 10.41 6.16
CA GLU A 130 17.87 10.47 6.55
C GLU A 130 17.08 9.21 6.14
N ASP A 131 17.36 8.69 4.94
CA ASP A 131 16.69 7.53 4.39
C ASP A 131 17.14 6.21 5.05
N GLU A 132 18.39 6.16 5.54
CA GLU A 132 18.94 5.02 6.28
C GLU A 132 18.54 5.03 7.76
N ASN A 133 18.07 6.16 8.30
CA ASN A 133 17.63 6.23 9.69
C ASN A 133 16.58 5.15 10.01
N TYR A 134 16.82 4.46 11.13
CA TYR A 134 15.93 3.40 11.59
C TYR A 134 14.54 3.96 11.90
N LYS A 135 13.60 3.69 11.00
CA LYS A 135 12.20 4.11 11.06
C LYS A 135 11.39 2.99 10.45
N ALA A 136 11.05 2.00 11.25
CA ALA A 136 10.40 0.79 10.76
C ALA A 136 9.09 1.10 10.02
N ARG A 137 8.89 0.43 8.88
CA ARG A 137 7.72 0.57 8.00
C ARG A 137 7.20 -0.81 7.62
N CYS A 138 5.91 -0.92 7.39
CA CYS A 138 5.29 -2.16 6.96
C CYS A 138 4.90 -2.03 5.49
N GLY A 139 5.35 -2.98 4.67
CA GLY A 139 4.95 -3.11 3.27
C GLY A 139 3.56 -3.70 3.12
N SER A 140 3.02 -3.58 1.91
CA SER A 140 1.79 -4.25 1.48
C SER A 140 1.93 -5.76 1.34
N ASP A 141 3.15 -6.27 1.44
CA ASP A 141 3.55 -7.68 1.47
C ASP A 141 3.73 -8.22 2.91
N ASP A 142 3.29 -7.46 3.91
CA ASP A 142 3.45 -7.74 5.34
C ASP A 142 4.93 -7.86 5.81
N HIS A 143 5.88 -7.35 5.01
CA HIS A 143 7.28 -7.29 5.42
C HIS A 143 7.59 -6.00 6.18
N THR A 144 8.38 -6.10 7.27
CA THR A 144 8.86 -4.93 8.00
C THR A 144 10.21 -4.47 7.46
N PHE A 145 10.23 -3.27 6.90
CA PHE A 145 11.44 -2.59 6.47
C PHE A 145 11.97 -1.73 7.62
N HIS A 146 13.25 -1.82 7.92
CA HIS A 146 13.89 -1.08 9.01
C HIS A 146 14.18 0.38 8.68
N SER A 147 14.28 0.71 7.38
CA SER A 147 14.49 2.06 6.89
C SER A 147 13.65 2.31 5.63
N ILE A 148 13.43 3.58 5.28
CA ILE A 148 12.75 3.92 4.03
C ILE A 148 13.63 3.58 2.83
N CYS A 149 14.96 3.67 2.98
CA CYS A 149 15.92 3.22 1.99
C CYS A 149 15.72 1.74 1.61
N GLN A 150 15.65 0.87 2.63
CA GLN A 150 15.42 -0.55 2.42
C GLN A 150 14.11 -0.78 1.65
N PHE A 151 13.04 -0.09 2.03
CA PHE A 151 11.76 -0.16 1.30
C PHE A 151 11.91 0.28 -0.17
N LYS A 152 12.61 1.39 -0.46
CA LYS A 152 12.81 1.88 -1.84
C LYS A 152 13.53 0.84 -2.70
N ARG A 153 14.59 0.21 -2.19
CA ARG A 153 15.33 -0.85 -2.91
C ARG A 153 14.43 -2.04 -3.27
N TRP A 154 13.58 -2.47 -2.33
CA TRP A 154 12.63 -3.57 -2.57
C TRP A 154 11.52 -3.18 -3.55
N ARG A 155 10.98 -1.95 -3.42
CA ARG A 155 9.96 -1.45 -4.33
C ARG A 155 10.47 -1.25 -5.76
N CYS A 156 11.75 -0.90 -5.91
CA CYS A 156 12.39 -0.83 -7.22
C CYS A 156 12.31 -2.17 -7.98
N GLN A 157 12.43 -3.28 -7.25
CA GLN A 157 12.33 -4.65 -7.79
C GLN A 157 10.88 -5.16 -7.86
N ASN A 158 9.99 -4.64 -7.03
CA ASN A 158 8.56 -4.98 -7.00
C ASN A 158 7.70 -3.69 -7.06
N PRO A 159 7.33 -3.21 -8.26
CA PRO A 159 6.59 -1.96 -8.43
C PRO A 159 5.21 -1.92 -7.75
N HIS A 160 4.62 -3.09 -7.46
CA HIS A 160 3.34 -3.22 -6.76
C HIS A 160 3.47 -3.09 -5.24
N LEU A 161 4.69 -3.16 -4.69
CA LEU A 161 4.95 -2.98 -3.27
C LEU A 161 4.68 -1.52 -2.88
N TYR A 162 3.80 -1.29 -1.92
CA TYR A 162 3.58 0.03 -1.33
C TYR A 162 3.71 -0.03 0.19
N LEU A 163 3.92 1.12 0.83
CA LEU A 163 3.90 1.19 2.29
C LEU A 163 2.46 1.06 2.78
N ALA A 164 2.16 -0.02 3.48
CA ALA A 164 0.91 -0.17 4.20
C ALA A 164 0.88 0.77 5.42
N TYR A 165 2.00 0.84 6.16
CA TYR A 165 2.08 1.64 7.39
C TYR A 165 3.46 2.23 7.67
N ASN A 166 3.46 3.36 8.39
CA ASN A 166 4.68 4.07 8.81
C ASN A 166 5.28 3.56 10.14
N ILE A 167 4.99 2.30 10.47
CA ILE A 167 5.44 1.55 11.64
C ILE A 167 5.75 0.12 11.20
N SER A 168 6.44 -0.68 12.02
CA SER A 168 6.60 -2.12 11.79
C SER A 168 5.26 -2.82 11.58
N CYS A 169 5.26 -3.92 10.84
CA CYS A 169 4.10 -4.81 10.78
C CYS A 169 3.82 -5.35 12.19
N MET A 170 2.54 -5.38 12.57
CA MET A 170 2.10 -5.84 13.88
C MET A 170 1.37 -7.18 13.74
N PRO A 171 1.50 -8.08 14.72
CA PRO A 171 0.80 -9.36 14.69
C PRO A 171 -0.67 -9.28 15.15
N TRP A 172 -1.10 -8.11 15.63
CA TRP A 172 -2.47 -7.82 16.06
C TRP A 172 -2.95 -6.49 15.51
N CYS A 173 -4.26 -6.35 15.32
CA CYS A 173 -4.89 -5.08 14.98
C CYS A 173 -4.88 -4.13 16.18
N SER A 174 -4.02 -3.11 16.15
CA SER A 174 -3.96 -2.08 17.18
C SER A 174 -4.71 -0.82 16.75
N ASN A 175 -5.27 -0.06 17.70
CA ASN A 175 -5.83 1.28 17.43
C ASN A 175 -4.79 2.28 16.91
N LYS A 176 -3.50 1.93 16.92
CA LYS A 176 -2.40 2.71 16.31
C LYS A 176 -2.10 2.30 14.86
N GLN A 177 -2.64 1.18 14.40
CA GLN A 177 -2.49 0.69 13.03
C GLN A 177 -3.59 1.34 12.18
N PHE A 178 -3.25 2.47 11.56
CA PHE A 178 -4.18 3.20 10.70
C PHE A 178 -4.23 2.53 9.32
N CYS A 179 -5.22 1.68 9.11
CA CYS A 179 -5.56 1.21 7.77
C CYS A 179 -5.92 2.39 6.86
N PRO A 180 -5.44 2.43 5.60
CA PRO A 180 -5.87 3.45 4.63
C PRO A 180 -7.40 3.55 4.51
N ALA A 181 -7.87 4.68 3.98
CA ALA A 181 -9.31 4.86 3.76
C ALA A 181 -9.86 3.75 2.84
N GLY A 182 -10.99 3.16 3.23
CA GLY A 182 -11.63 2.07 2.49
C GLY A 182 -11.07 0.67 2.78
N THR A 183 -10.17 0.54 3.76
CA THR A 183 -9.69 -0.76 4.26
C THR A 183 -9.97 -0.95 5.74
N PHE A 184 -9.91 -2.20 6.21
CA PHE A 184 -10.04 -2.57 7.62
C PHE A 184 -8.92 -3.54 8.04
N CYS A 185 -8.56 -3.53 9.33
CA CYS A 185 -7.55 -4.45 9.84
C CYS A 185 -8.20 -5.80 10.20
N LYS A 186 -7.59 -6.90 9.73
CA LYS A 186 -7.93 -8.27 10.11
C LYS A 186 -6.70 -8.97 10.69
N ARG A 187 -6.90 -9.66 11.81
CA ARG A 187 -5.90 -10.58 12.39
C ARG A 187 -6.04 -11.97 11.77
N TYR A 188 -4.93 -12.58 11.42
CA TYR A 188 -4.80 -13.97 11.00
C TYR A 188 -4.12 -14.72 12.14
N GLU A 189 -4.91 -15.39 12.97
CA GLU A 189 -4.43 -16.08 14.17
C GLU A 189 -3.44 -17.20 13.82
N ASP A 190 -3.68 -17.94 12.73
CA ASP A 190 -2.84 -19.04 12.27
C ASP A 190 -1.44 -18.60 11.80
N GLU A 191 -1.30 -17.33 11.42
CA GLU A 191 -0.08 -16.77 10.84
C GLU A 191 0.58 -15.73 11.76
N ASP A 192 0.03 -15.54 12.96
CA ASP A 192 0.38 -14.48 13.93
C ASP A 192 0.66 -13.13 13.23
N ARG A 193 -0.23 -12.72 12.32
CA ARG A 193 -0.10 -11.46 11.58
C ARG A 193 -1.40 -10.68 11.54
N ALA A 194 -1.30 -9.37 11.29
CA ALA A 194 -2.45 -8.53 11.01
C ALA A 194 -2.25 -7.74 9.71
N ALA A 195 -3.25 -7.77 8.84
CA ALA A 195 -3.19 -7.16 7.52
C ALA A 195 -4.42 -6.28 7.25
N CYS A 196 -4.25 -5.40 6.27
CA CYS A 196 -5.21 -4.38 5.90
C CYS A 196 -5.96 -4.82 4.64
N LEU A 197 -7.26 -5.09 4.77
CA LEU A 197 -8.07 -5.66 3.69
C LEU A 197 -9.04 -4.64 3.13
N ASN A 198 -9.28 -4.70 1.82
CA ASN A 198 -10.24 -3.84 1.16
C ASN A 198 -11.67 -4.17 1.59
N CYS A 199 -12.44 -3.15 1.95
CA CYS A 199 -13.85 -3.30 2.34
C CYS A 199 -14.73 -3.89 1.23
N SER A 200 -14.33 -3.78 -0.04
CA SER A 200 -15.03 -4.44 -1.15
C SER A 200 -15.00 -5.97 -1.10
N LEU A 201 -14.08 -6.57 -0.33
CA LEU A 201 -13.93 -8.03 -0.17
C LEU A 201 -14.84 -8.61 0.92
N CYS A 202 -15.49 -7.75 1.73
CA CYS A 202 -16.43 -8.17 2.78
C CYS A 202 -17.50 -9.19 2.38
N PRO A 203 -18.10 -9.12 1.18
CA PRO A 203 -19.12 -10.08 0.77
C PRO A 203 -18.64 -11.54 0.78
N GLN A 204 -17.32 -11.77 0.73
CA GLN A 204 -16.73 -13.11 0.70
C GLN A 204 -16.45 -13.69 2.10
N GLU A 205 -16.52 -12.89 3.16
CA GLU A 205 -16.25 -13.37 4.52
C GLU A 205 -17.40 -14.19 5.12
N PRO A 206 -17.11 -15.15 6.02
CA PRO A 206 -18.14 -15.86 6.76
C PRO A 206 -18.90 -14.91 7.70
N VAL A 207 -20.14 -15.31 8.03
CA VAL A 207 -20.99 -14.59 8.99
C VAL A 207 -20.28 -14.53 10.35
N SER A 208 -20.12 -13.31 10.83
CA SER A 208 -19.45 -13.00 12.09
C SER A 208 -20.14 -11.78 12.66
N LYS A 209 -21.31 -12.02 13.25
CA LYS A 209 -22.17 -10.96 13.78
C LYS A 209 -21.40 -10.03 14.72
N VAL A 210 -21.60 -8.73 14.52
CA VAL A 210 -21.01 -7.68 15.35
C VAL A 210 -22.03 -6.58 15.58
N CYS A 211 -22.10 -6.06 16.79
CA CYS A 211 -22.92 -4.91 17.16
C CYS A 211 -22.05 -3.73 17.56
N SER A 212 -22.30 -2.58 16.95
CA SER A 212 -21.65 -1.32 17.31
C SER A 212 -22.14 -0.74 18.63
N THR A 213 -21.37 0.20 19.21
CA THR A 213 -21.81 1.05 20.34
C THR A 213 -23.11 1.83 20.07
N LYS A 214 -23.46 2.02 18.79
CA LYS A 214 -24.67 2.70 18.33
C LYS A 214 -25.86 1.75 18.14
N LEU A 215 -25.74 0.49 18.59
CA LEU A 215 -26.77 -0.56 18.46
C LEU A 215 -27.13 -0.89 17.01
N LYS A 216 -26.22 -0.63 16.07
CA LYS A 216 -26.31 -1.14 14.70
C LYS A 216 -25.69 -2.53 14.65
N GLN A 217 -26.49 -3.52 14.26
CA GLN A 217 -26.08 -4.89 13.98
C GLN A 217 -25.45 -4.97 12.59
N TYR A 218 -24.36 -5.72 12.49
CA TYR A 218 -23.67 -6.09 11.27
C TYR A 218 -23.63 -7.62 11.20
N ASP A 219 -23.83 -8.18 10.02
CA ASP A 219 -23.83 -9.64 9.84
C ASP A 219 -22.41 -10.19 9.75
N LYS A 220 -21.45 -9.34 9.39
CA LYS A 220 -20.03 -9.66 9.29
C LYS A 220 -19.18 -8.64 10.02
N SER A 221 -18.09 -9.12 10.62
CA SER A 221 -17.18 -8.30 11.40
C SER A 221 -16.48 -7.24 10.54
N CYS A 222 -16.12 -7.58 9.29
CA CYS A 222 -15.52 -6.63 8.37
C CYS A 222 -16.45 -5.44 8.03
N GLU A 223 -17.76 -5.65 7.91
CA GLU A 223 -18.71 -4.56 7.63
C GLU A 223 -18.73 -3.54 8.78
N TYR A 224 -18.62 -4.05 10.01
CA TYR A 224 -18.48 -3.21 11.19
C TYR A 224 -17.17 -2.41 11.15
N PHE A 225 -16.02 -3.06 10.93
CA PHE A 225 -14.72 -2.37 10.92
C PHE A 225 -14.60 -1.35 9.78
N CYS A 226 -15.16 -1.65 8.61
CA CYS A 226 -15.25 -0.73 7.48
C CYS A 226 -16.10 0.51 7.78
N ALA A 227 -17.22 0.33 8.49
CA ALA A 227 -18.06 1.45 8.93
C ALA A 227 -17.47 2.21 10.13
N ASN A 228 -16.54 1.60 10.89
CA ASN A 228 -15.98 2.13 12.12
C ASN A 228 -14.44 1.99 12.16
N PRO A 229 -13.70 2.65 11.25
CA PRO A 229 -12.25 2.44 11.06
C PRO A 229 -11.39 2.85 12.27
N LYS A 230 -11.95 3.57 13.25
CA LYS A 230 -11.26 3.97 14.48
C LYS A 230 -11.25 2.90 15.57
N GLY A 231 -11.79 1.70 15.30
CA GLY A 231 -11.76 0.60 16.25
C GLY A 231 -12.58 0.88 17.51
N GLU A 232 -13.82 1.36 17.34
CA GLU A 232 -14.72 1.50 18.48
C GLU A 232 -15.02 0.12 19.11
N VAL A 233 -15.38 0.13 20.40
CA VAL A 233 -15.81 -1.08 21.10
C VAL A 233 -17.04 -1.66 20.42
N HIS A 234 -17.07 -2.98 20.27
CA HIS A 234 -18.21 -3.69 19.70
C HIS A 234 -18.58 -4.91 20.55
N PHE A 235 -19.80 -5.38 20.35
CA PHE A 235 -20.35 -6.57 20.98
C PHE A 235 -20.59 -7.65 19.92
N LYS A 236 -20.76 -8.90 20.33
CA LYS A 236 -21.04 -10.02 19.39
C LYS A 236 -22.43 -9.93 18.76
N ASP A 237 -23.41 -9.51 19.55
CA ASP A 237 -24.79 -9.28 19.11
C ASP A 237 -25.27 -7.96 19.71
N CYS A 238 -26.37 -7.39 19.21
CA CYS A 238 -27.04 -6.27 19.87
C CYS A 238 -28.03 -6.81 20.91
N PRO A 239 -27.68 -6.87 22.21
CA PRO A 239 -28.64 -7.20 23.25
C PRO A 239 -29.56 -6.02 23.56
N SER A 240 -30.80 -6.33 23.95
CA SER A 240 -31.64 -5.44 24.76
C SER A 240 -30.83 -5.00 25.99
N VAL A 241 -30.54 -3.71 26.12
CA VAL A 241 -29.22 -3.22 26.55
C VAL A 241 -29.06 -3.09 28.09
N VAL A 242 -28.27 -3.97 28.73
CA VAL A 242 -27.73 -3.82 30.11
C VAL A 242 -26.34 -4.47 30.23
N CYS A 243 -25.47 -3.99 31.13
CA CYS A 243 -24.11 -4.52 31.29
C CYS A 243 -24.02 -6.01 31.66
N GLU A 244 -25.09 -6.60 32.19
CA GLU A 244 -25.15 -8.02 32.58
C GLU A 244 -24.92 -8.98 31.41
N ASN A 245 -25.33 -8.59 30.19
CA ASN A 245 -25.23 -9.43 29.00
C ASN A 245 -24.13 -8.97 28.03
N ALA A 246 -23.34 -7.96 28.42
CA ALA A 246 -22.27 -7.41 27.60
C ALA A 246 -20.99 -8.26 27.76
N LYS A 247 -20.49 -8.80 26.64
CA LYS A 247 -19.14 -9.38 26.59
C LYS A 247 -18.14 -8.32 26.17
N CYS A 248 -17.21 -7.97 27.05
CA CYS A 248 -16.15 -7.02 26.73
C CYS A 248 -15.00 -7.70 25.97
N PRO A 249 -14.31 -6.99 25.06
CA PRO A 249 -13.12 -7.51 24.37
C PRO A 249 -12.00 -7.90 25.35
N GLU A 250 -11.07 -8.77 24.94
CA GLU A 250 -10.02 -9.32 25.82
C GLU A 250 -9.12 -8.25 26.48
N ASP A 251 -8.98 -7.07 25.87
CA ASP A 251 -8.23 -5.94 26.40
C ASP A 251 -9.01 -5.07 27.39
N LYS A 252 -10.29 -5.37 27.66
CA LYS A 252 -11.20 -4.61 28.53
C LYS A 252 -11.97 -5.54 29.46
N SER A 253 -11.64 -5.50 30.74
CA SER A 253 -12.15 -6.49 31.69
C SER A 253 -13.53 -6.20 32.28
N THR A 254 -14.06 -4.96 32.19
CA THR A 254 -15.30 -4.59 32.91
C THR A 254 -16.24 -3.72 32.09
N CYS A 255 -17.54 -4.07 32.12
CA CYS A 255 -18.62 -3.24 31.59
C CYS A 255 -19.12 -2.25 32.67
N ILE A 256 -19.27 -0.98 32.29
CA ILE A 256 -19.87 0.08 33.11
C ILE A 256 -21.05 0.73 32.38
N GLU A 257 -22.05 1.18 33.11
CA GLU A 257 -23.18 1.90 32.51
C GLU A 257 -22.97 3.42 32.51
N LYS A 258 -23.30 4.05 31.37
CA LYS A 258 -23.31 5.51 31.19
C LYS A 258 -24.56 5.91 30.43
N LYS A 259 -25.47 6.62 31.10
CA LYS A 259 -26.77 7.06 30.53
C LYS A 259 -27.59 5.89 29.94
N GLY A 260 -27.66 4.78 30.68
CA GLY A 260 -28.40 3.57 30.25
C GLY A 260 -27.76 2.81 29.09
N ARG A 261 -26.43 2.96 28.90
CA ARG A 261 -25.68 2.27 27.84
C ARG A 261 -24.42 1.61 28.41
N PRO A 262 -24.10 0.37 27.99
CA PRO A 262 -22.90 -0.33 28.43
C PRO A 262 -21.64 0.21 27.73
N TYR A 263 -20.56 0.35 28.49
CA TYR A 263 -19.22 0.74 28.03
C TYR A 263 -18.19 -0.21 28.62
N CYS A 264 -17.32 -0.79 27.80
CA CYS A 264 -16.22 -1.61 28.29
C CYS A 264 -14.98 -0.75 28.59
N ILE A 265 -14.40 -0.92 29.77
CA ILE A 265 -13.16 -0.29 30.22
C ILE A 265 -12.15 -1.36 30.67
N ASP A 266 -10.86 -1.04 30.60
CA ASP A 266 -9.78 -1.89 31.12
C ASP A 266 -9.55 -1.57 32.60
N CYS A 267 -9.85 -2.54 33.47
CA CYS A 267 -9.60 -2.43 34.91
C CYS A 267 -8.31 -3.14 35.36
N THR A 268 -7.56 -3.74 34.43
CA THR A 268 -6.35 -4.53 34.72
C THR A 268 -5.05 -3.74 34.51
N LYS A 269 -5.04 -2.74 33.62
CA LYS A 269 -3.85 -1.91 33.40
C LYS A 269 -3.92 -0.62 34.21
N PRO A 270 -2.92 -0.29 35.05
CA PRO A 270 -2.75 1.07 35.52
C PRO A 270 -2.53 1.94 34.28
N ASN A 271 -3.44 2.90 34.06
CA ASN A 271 -3.42 3.80 32.93
C ASN A 271 -2.01 4.42 32.83
N LYS A 272 -1.17 4.00 31.86
CA LYS A 272 0.22 4.46 31.69
C LYS A 272 0.32 5.95 31.27
N LEU A 273 -0.76 6.71 31.41
CA LEU A 273 -0.92 8.09 30.95
C LEU A 273 -1.17 9.13 32.06
N SER A 274 -1.16 8.78 33.36
CA SER A 274 -1.21 9.79 34.43
C SER A 274 0.14 9.95 35.15
N LYS A 275 1.19 10.37 34.42
CA LYS A 275 2.32 11.07 35.07
C LYS A 275 1.92 12.47 35.59
N LYS A 276 0.69 12.92 35.32
CA LYS A 276 0.09 14.05 36.03
C LYS A 276 -0.63 13.54 37.26
N SER A 277 -0.07 13.85 38.42
CA SER A 277 -0.72 13.87 39.75
C SER A 277 -1.80 14.96 39.83
N GLN A 278 -2.60 15.13 38.77
CA GLN A 278 -3.66 16.13 38.73
C GLN A 278 -4.92 15.55 39.37
N LYS A 279 -5.26 16.11 40.53
CA LYS A 279 -6.45 15.80 41.31
C LYS A 279 -7.70 15.93 40.43
N GLN A 280 -8.60 14.97 40.53
CA GLN A 280 -9.85 14.94 39.76
C GLN A 280 -11.03 15.10 40.71
N CYS A 281 -12.02 15.87 40.30
CA CYS A 281 -13.25 16.10 41.04
C CYS A 281 -14.41 15.55 40.21
N ASP A 282 -15.28 14.75 40.81
CA ASP A 282 -16.53 14.35 40.16
C ASP A 282 -17.61 15.44 40.28
N VAL A 283 -18.78 15.16 39.70
CA VAL A 283 -19.93 16.07 39.70
C VAL A 283 -20.57 16.23 41.08
N ASP A 284 -20.34 15.28 41.98
CA ASP A 284 -20.89 15.25 43.34
C ASP A 284 -19.91 15.88 44.36
N GLY A 285 -18.76 16.40 43.88
CA GLY A 285 -17.73 17.02 44.71
C GLY A 285 -16.77 16.03 45.36
N ASN A 286 -16.82 14.74 45.01
CA ASN A 286 -15.82 13.78 45.49
C ASN A 286 -14.48 14.03 44.80
N GLU A 287 -13.44 14.05 45.61
CA GLU A 287 -12.08 14.27 45.17
C GLU A 287 -11.32 12.95 45.00
N PHE A 288 -10.60 12.84 43.90
CA PHE A 288 -9.76 11.70 43.56
C PHE A 288 -8.32 12.17 43.40
N PRO A 289 -7.34 11.44 43.95
CA PRO A 289 -5.93 11.81 43.84
C PRO A 289 -5.44 11.97 42.39
N ASN A 290 -6.00 11.18 41.47
CA ASN A 290 -5.75 11.25 40.03
C ASN A 290 -6.79 10.39 39.27
N GLU A 291 -6.69 10.39 37.94
CA GLU A 291 -7.56 9.63 37.04
C GLU A 291 -7.53 8.11 37.29
N HIS A 292 -6.42 7.54 37.77
CA HIS A 292 -6.35 6.11 38.10
C HIS A 292 -7.32 5.72 39.22
N PHE A 293 -7.45 6.56 40.25
CA PHE A 293 -8.43 6.32 41.32
C PHE A 293 -9.88 6.48 40.85
N VAL A 294 -10.13 7.35 39.87
CA VAL A 294 -11.43 7.46 39.20
C VAL A 294 -11.76 6.16 38.49
N THR A 295 -10.85 5.64 37.65
CA THR A 295 -11.05 4.37 36.95
C THR A 295 -11.26 3.21 37.93
N LYS A 296 -10.47 3.15 39.02
CA LYS A 296 -10.64 2.11 40.04
C LYS A 296 -12.03 2.14 40.68
N LYS A 297 -12.57 3.34 40.95
CA LYS A 297 -13.94 3.49 41.48
C LYS A 297 -15.01 3.13 40.44
N MET A 298 -14.86 3.54 39.18
CA MET A 298 -15.76 3.11 38.10
C MET A 298 -15.80 1.59 37.95
N CYS A 299 -14.65 0.92 38.06
CA CYS A 299 -14.54 -0.53 38.01
C CYS A 299 -15.24 -1.20 39.20
N ALA A 300 -15.07 -0.66 40.41
CA ALA A 300 -15.70 -1.20 41.62
C ALA A 300 -17.23 -1.01 41.62
N GLU A 301 -17.71 0.16 41.18
CA GLU A 301 -19.13 0.51 41.20
C GLU A 301 -19.88 0.12 39.92
N ARG A 302 -19.17 -0.37 38.90
CA ARG A 302 -19.70 -0.64 37.55
C ARG A 302 -20.47 0.54 36.94
N LYS A 303 -20.11 1.77 37.33
CA LYS A 303 -20.82 2.99 36.96
C LYS A 303 -19.84 4.02 36.42
N PHE A 304 -20.26 4.73 35.36
CA PHE A 304 -19.47 5.81 34.82
C PHE A 304 -19.47 7.04 35.74
N ILE A 305 -18.27 7.53 36.07
CA ILE A 305 -18.05 8.73 36.89
C ILE A 305 -17.53 9.86 36.00
N LYS A 306 -18.29 10.94 35.86
CA LYS A 306 -17.80 12.11 35.10
C LYS A 306 -16.89 12.93 36.01
N THR A 307 -15.64 13.12 35.61
CA THR A 307 -14.69 13.96 36.35
C THR A 307 -14.15 15.12 35.51
N LYS A 308 -13.63 16.12 36.21
CA LYS A 308 -12.84 17.24 35.68
C LYS A 308 -11.64 17.45 36.62
N PRO A 309 -10.58 18.14 36.19
CA PRO A 309 -9.58 18.62 37.13
C PRO A 309 -10.25 19.40 38.26
N CYS A 310 -9.84 19.07 39.49
CA CYS A 310 -9.83 20.07 40.54
C CYS A 310 -8.69 21.07 40.18
#